data_AF-A0AA51P6P9-F1
#
_entry.id   AF-A0AA51P6P9-F1
#
_cell.length_a   1.000
_cell.length_b   1.000
_cell.length_c   1.000
_cell.angle_alpha   90.00
_cell.angle_beta   90.00
_cell.angle_gamma   90.00
#
_symmetry.space_group_name_H-M   'P 1'
#
loop_
_entity.id
_entity.type
_entity.pdbx_description
1 polymer ?
#
loop_
_entity_poly.entity_id
_entity_poly.type
_entity_poly.pdbx_seq_one_letter_code
_entity_poly.pdbx_strand_id
1 'polypeptide(L)' 'RTDDKEPTWVLEGKKLVKIRKFKEKVYVDVREFYEKNGELLPGKKGISLTPEQWRKLLSLGDEINEA' A
#
# COMPACT_ATOMS: atom_id res chain seq x y z
N ARG A 1 12.17 -9.56 -17.98
CA ARG A 1 10.91 -9.65 -17.22
C ARG A 1 10.42 -8.22 -17.09
N THR A 2 9.26 -7.93 -17.66
CA THR A 2 8.81 -6.58 -18.01
C THR A 2 8.72 -5.66 -16.80
N ASP A 3 9.05 -4.39 -17.07
CA ASP A 3 9.02 -3.22 -16.19
C ASP A 3 7.58 -2.85 -15.79
N ASP A 4 6.81 -3.80 -15.28
CA ASP A 4 5.47 -3.56 -14.77
C ASP A 4 5.61 -2.90 -13.40
N LYS A 5 5.73 -1.58 -13.39
CA LYS A 5 5.62 -0.78 -12.18
C LYS A 5 4.32 -1.15 -11.48
N GLU A 6 4.45 -1.85 -10.34
CA GLU A 6 3.35 -2.20 -9.46
C GLU A 6 2.40 -1.00 -9.27
N PRO A 7 1.08 -1.18 -9.46
CA PRO A 7 0.12 -0.09 -9.30
C PRO A 7 0.31 0.64 -7.97
N THR A 8 0.46 1.96 -8.05
CA THR A 8 0.83 2.82 -6.93
C THR A 8 -0.02 4.08 -6.93
N TRP A 9 -0.52 4.46 -5.76
CA TRP A 9 -1.29 5.70 -5.53
C TRP A 9 -0.66 6.47 -4.38
N VAL A 10 -0.62 7.80 -4.50
CA VAL A 10 -0.11 8.69 -3.45
C VAL A 10 -1.27 9.06 -2.52
N LEU A 11 -1.09 8.85 -1.22
CA LEU A 11 -2.00 9.39 -0.19
C LEU A 11 -1.57 10.81 0.19
N GLU A 12 -0.33 10.96 0.64
CA GLU A 12 0.25 12.25 1.04
C GLU A 12 1.78 12.13 1.09
N GLY A 13 2.49 13.01 0.38
CA GLY A 13 3.96 12.98 0.35
C GLY A 13 4.50 11.61 -0.09
N LYS A 14 5.25 10.93 0.80
CA LYS A 14 5.79 9.58 0.57
C LYS A 14 4.92 8.46 1.19
N LYS A 15 3.70 8.75 1.64
CA LYS A 15 2.72 7.74 2.05
C LYS A 15 1.98 7.24 0.81
N LEU A 16 2.14 5.96 0.48
CA LEU A 16 1.63 5.36 -0.74
C LEU A 16 0.72 4.17 -0.44
N VAL A 17 -0.24 3.93 -1.32
CA VAL A 17 -0.92 2.64 -1.47
C VAL A 17 -0.31 1.92 -2.67
N LYS A 18 0.05 0.64 -2.51
CA LYS A 18 0.68 -0.13 -3.58
C LYS A 18 0.15 -1.56 -3.65
N ILE A 19 -0.08 -2.09 -4.85
CA ILE A 19 -0.35 -3.52 -5.04
C ILE A 19 0.99 -4.25 -5.16
N ARG A 20 1.28 -5.13 -4.20
CA ARG A 20 2.52 -5.92 -4.18
C ARG A 20 2.24 -7.41 -4.36
N LYS A 21 3.08 -8.09 -5.12
CA LYS A 21 3.11 -9.57 -5.18
C LYS A 21 4.28 -10.12 -4.39
N PHE A 22 4.03 -10.97 -3.41
CA PHE A 22 5.06 -11.65 -2.62
C PHE A 22 4.70 -13.13 -2.45
N LYS A 23 5.61 -14.03 -2.87
CA LYS A 23 5.39 -15.49 -2.84
C LYS A 23 4.02 -15.87 -3.40
N GLU A 24 3.72 -15.37 -4.60
CA GLU A 24 2.46 -15.60 -5.35
C GLU A 24 1.18 -15.04 -4.69
N LYS A 25 1.29 -14.39 -3.52
CA LYS A 25 0.19 -13.71 -2.85
C LYS A 25 0.18 -12.22 -3.18
N VAL A 26 -1.02 -11.67 -3.34
CA VAL A 26 -1.26 -10.24 -3.57
C VAL A 26 -1.51 -9.55 -2.23
N TYR A 27 -0.94 -8.38 -2.06
CA TYR A 27 -1.13 -7.53 -0.89
C TYR A 27 -1.42 -6.08 -1.32
N VAL A 28 -2.21 -5.38 -0.51
CA VAL A 28 -2.37 -3.93 -0.56
C VAL A 28 -1.48 -3.34 0.53
N ASP A 29 -0.37 -2.72 0.15
CA ASP A 29 0.53 -2.07 1.10
C ASP A 29 0.13 -0.61 1.27
N VAL A 30 -0.17 -0.19 2.49
CA VAL A 30 -0.41 1.20 2.88
C VAL A 30 0.76 1.62 3.78
N ARG A 31 1.69 2.41 3.24
CA ARG A 31 3.03 2.56 3.84
C ARG A 31 3.68 3.91 3.57
N GLU A 32 4.45 4.38 4.54
CA GLU A 32 5.40 5.49 4.35
C GLU A 32 6.70 4.95 3.72
N PHE A 33 7.01 5.41 2.52
CA PHE A 33 8.24 5.11 1.80
C PHE A 33 9.32 6.15 2.15
N TYR A 34 10.57 5.72 2.08
CA TYR A 34 11.71 6.62 2.15
C TYR A 34 12.46 6.58 0.83
N GLU A 35 13.24 7.63 0.57
CA GLU A 35 14.06 7.70 -0.63
C GLU A 35 15.51 7.41 -0.29
N LYS A 36 16.14 6.60 -1.14
CA LYS A 36 17.56 6.28 -1.04
C LYS A 36 18.11 6.13 -2.45
N ASN A 37 19.12 6.92 -2.79
CA ASN A 37 19.76 6.92 -4.12
C ASN A 37 18.76 7.14 -5.28
N GLY A 38 17.74 7.97 -5.06
CA GLY A 38 16.69 8.24 -6.06
C GLY A 38 15.61 7.17 -6.17
N GLU A 39 15.67 6.10 -5.37
CA GLU A 39 14.66 5.04 -5.34
C GLU A 39 13.75 5.17 -4.11
N LEU A 40 12.45 4.94 -4.30
CA LEU A 40 11.48 4.84 -3.21
C LEU A 40 11.46 3.41 -2.66
N LEU A 41 11.85 3.27 -1.40
CA LEU A 41 11.91 2.00 -0.68
C LEU A 41 10.89 1.97 0.47
N PRO A 42 10.29 0.80 0.76
CA PRO A 42 9.29 0.67 1.80
C PRO A 42 9.91 0.92 3.18
N GLY A 43 9.35 1.85 3.96
CA GLY A 43 9.76 2.12 5.34
C GLY A 43 9.12 1.18 6.35
N LYS A 44 9.50 1.31 7.63
CA LYS A 44 8.94 0.49 8.72
C LYS A 44 7.48 0.83 9.05
N LYS A 45 7.07 2.09 8.84
CA LYS A 45 5.72 2.59 9.16
C LYS A 45 4.73 2.22 8.05
N GLY A 46 3.79 1.33 8.34
CA GLY A 46 2.76 0.90 7.40
C GLY A 46 2.38 -0.56 7.56
N ILE A 47 1.35 -0.98 6.84
CA ILE A 47 0.80 -2.34 6.90
C ILE A 47 0.58 -2.91 5.50
N SER A 48 0.86 -4.20 5.33
CA SER A 48 0.48 -4.96 4.14
C SER A 48 -0.78 -5.76 4.44
N LEU A 49 -1.87 -5.40 3.79
CA LEU A 49 -3.18 -6.02 3.97
C LEU A 49 -3.40 -7.11 2.92
N THR A 50 -4.03 -8.21 3.31
CA THR A 50 -4.59 -9.14 2.32
C THR A 50 -5.77 -8.47 1.58
N PRO A 51 -6.17 -8.95 0.40
CA PRO A 51 -7.34 -8.42 -0.30
C PRO A 51 -8.63 -8.49 0.54
N GLU A 52 -8.73 -9.48 1.42
CA GLU A 52 -9.85 -9.64 2.35
C GLU A 52 -9.85 -8.55 3.44
N GLN A 53 -8.71 -8.31 4.08
CA GLN A 53 -8.56 -7.24 5.07
C GLN A 53 -8.83 -5.86 4.44
N TRP A 54 -8.35 -5.63 3.22
CA TRP A 54 -8.62 -4.39 2.47
C TRP A 54 -10.12 -4.19 2.22
N ARG A 55 -10.84 -5.21 1.75
CA ARG A 55 -12.29 -5.14 1.57
C ARG A 55 -13.02 -4.86 2.87
N LYS A 56 -12.60 -5.49 3.98
CA LYS A 56 -13.20 -5.22 5.28
C LYS A 56 -12.97 -3.78 5.72
N LEU A 57 -11.76 -3.25 5.54
CA LEU A 57 -11.45 -1.85 5.83
C LEU A 57 -12.35 -0.89 5.03
N LEU A 58 -12.50 -1.13 3.72
CA LEU A 58 -13.39 -0.32 2.88
C LEU A 58 -14.85 -0.38 3.36
N SER A 59 -15.33 -1.54 3.79
CA SER A 59 -16.71 -1.67 4.31
C SER A 59 -16.95 -0.92 5.62
N LEU A 60 -15.89 -0.63 6.37
CA LEU A 60 -15.95 0.15 7.61
C LEU A 60 -15.66 1.64 7.35
N GLY A 61 -15.36 2.02 6.11
CA GLY A 61 -14.86 3.36 5.78
C GLY A 61 -15.83 4.47 6.17
N ASP A 62 -17.12 4.31 5.87
CA ASP A 62 -18.14 5.31 6.20
C ASP A 62 -18.30 5.47 7.71
N GLU A 63 -18.40 4.37 8.46
CA GLU A 63 -18.46 4.38 9.93
C GLU A 63 -17.21 5.03 10.56
N ILE A 64 -16.03 4.77 9.99
CA ILE A 64 -14.76 5.38 10.46
C ILE A 64 -14.71 6.88 10.15
N ASN A 65 -15.25 7.32 9.01
CA ASN A 65 -15.23 8.74 8.62
C ASN A 65 -16.13 9.61 9.50
N GLU A 66 -17.15 9.03 10.13
CA GLU A 66 -18.10 9.72 11.01
C GLU A 66 -17.68 9.73 12.49
N ALA A 67 -16.64 8.96 12.86
CA ALA A 67 -16.14 8.83 14.23
C ALA A 67 -15.21 9.99 14.65
#